data_AF-A0A8H7S9N7-F1
#
_entry.id   AF-A0A8H7S9N7-F1
#
_cell.length_a   1.000
_cell.length_b   1.000
_cell.length_c   1.000
_cell.angle_alpha   90.00
_cell.angle_beta   90.00
_cell.angle_gamma   90.00
#
_symmetry.space_group_name_H-M   'P 1'
#
loop_
_entity.id
_entity.type
_entity.pdbx_description
1 polymer ?
#
loop_
_entity_poly.entity_id
_entity_poly.type
_entity_poly.pdbx_seq_one_letter_code
_entity_poly.pdbx_strand_id
1 'polypeptide(L)'
;MGPLSSSSVQSICKARALYPFQSKEPTALNFEPGILIDVLSKVDSGWWLGWENGQSTPGSAPGWFPKDYVEVIELQNPMVRH
;
A
#
# COMPACT_ATOMS: atom_id res chain seq x y z
N MET A 1 31.17 -3.85 7.73
CA MET A 1 30.03 -2.91 7.79
C MET A 1 29.15 -3.21 6.58
N GLY A 2 28.05 -3.97 6.76
CA GLY A 2 27.12 -4.27 5.67
C GLY A 2 26.26 -3.05 5.35
N PRO A 3 25.65 -2.95 4.15
CA PRO A 3 24.77 -1.84 3.84
C PRO A 3 23.65 -1.82 4.88
N LEU A 4 23.36 -0.62 5.38
CA LEU A 4 22.23 -0.35 6.26
C LEU A 4 21.00 -0.94 5.56
N SER A 5 20.51 -2.08 6.05
CA SER A 5 19.32 -2.71 5.54
C SER A 5 18.20 -1.73 5.83
N SER A 6 17.94 -0.88 4.83
CA SER A 6 16.88 0.10 4.80
C SER A 6 15.67 -0.55 5.46
N SER A 7 15.16 0.08 6.50
CA SER A 7 13.90 -0.27 7.16
C SER A 7 12.77 -0.09 6.15
N SER A 8 12.77 -0.90 5.09
CA SER A 8 11.75 -0.93 4.07
C SER A 8 10.57 -1.57 4.73
N VAL A 9 9.58 -0.74 5.03
CA VAL A 9 8.26 -1.16 5.45
C VAL A 9 7.85 -2.33 4.55
N GLN A 10 7.67 -3.52 5.12
CA GLN A 10 7.36 -4.71 4.34
C GLN A 10 5.90 -4.61 3.89
N SER A 11 5.71 -4.27 2.62
CA SER A 11 4.40 -4.35 1.97
C SER A 11 3.98 -5.81 1.82
N ILE A 12 2.70 -6.10 2.09
CA ILE A 12 2.07 -7.40 1.86
C ILE A 12 1.92 -7.67 0.36
N CYS A 13 1.56 -6.64 -0.39
CA CYS A 13 1.38 -6.70 -1.84
C CYS A 13 1.34 -5.30 -2.44
N LYS A 14 1.56 -5.20 -3.74
CA LYS A 14 1.30 -3.98 -4.49
C LYS A 14 -0.05 -4.05 -5.17
N ALA A 15 -0.79 -2.97 -5.02
CA ALA A 15 -2.03 -2.73 -5.71
C ALA A 15 -1.89 -1.51 -6.63
N ARG A 16 -2.68 -1.47 -7.70
CA ARG A 16 -2.79 -0.33 -8.59
C ARG A 16 -4.19 0.26 -8.49
N ALA A 17 -4.29 1.57 -8.33
CA ALA A 17 -5.58 2.24 -8.31
C ALA A 17 -6.30 2.09 -9.66
N LEU A 18 -7.53 1.57 -9.65
CA LEU A 18 -8.38 1.49 -10.84
C LEU A 18 -9.22 2.75 -10.99
N TYR A 19 -9.66 3.31 -9.86
CA TYR A 19 -10.52 4.49 -9.79
C TYR A 19 -9.91 5.53 -8.85
N PRO A 20 -10.18 6.83 -9.06
CA PRO A 20 -9.79 7.85 -8.10
C PRO A 20 -10.54 7.62 -6.79
N PHE A 21 -9.83 7.74 -5.67
CA PHE A 21 -10.43 7.70 -4.35
C PHE A 21 -10.04 8.97 -3.59
N GLN A 22 -11.05 9.73 -3.17
CA GLN A 22 -10.90 10.96 -2.41
C GLN A 22 -11.83 10.89 -1.22
N SER A 23 -11.24 10.94 -0.03
CA SER A 23 -11.98 11.06 1.21
C SER A 23 -11.49 12.28 1.98
N LYS A 24 -12.36 12.82 2.83
CA LYS A 24 -12.04 13.97 3.71
C LYS A 24 -11.41 13.53 5.03
N GLU A 25 -11.36 12.23 5.28
CA GLU A 25 -10.80 11.68 6.50
C GLU A 25 -9.27 11.70 6.43
N PRO A 26 -8.58 12.21 7.46
CA PRO A 26 -7.11 12.25 7.49
C PRO A 26 -6.49 10.85 7.56
N THR A 27 -7.28 9.85 7.95
CA THR A 27 -6.91 8.44 8.00
C THR A 27 -7.06 7.76 6.65
N ALA A 28 -7.74 8.38 5.67
CA ALA A 28 -8.00 7.78 4.36
C ALA A 28 -6.93 8.18 3.35
N LEU A 29 -6.46 7.20 2.55
CA LEU A 29 -5.48 7.45 1.50
C LEU A 29 -6.20 8.02 0.30
N ASN A 30 -5.86 9.23 -0.12
CA ASN A 30 -6.40 9.83 -1.33
C ASN A 30 -5.43 9.57 -2.50
N PHE A 31 -5.96 9.13 -3.65
CA PHE A 31 -5.14 8.75 -4.79
C PHE A 31 -5.87 8.84 -6.13
N GLU A 32 -5.09 8.94 -7.19
CA GLU A 32 -5.54 8.96 -8.58
C GLU A 32 -5.49 7.57 -9.22
N PRO A 33 -6.33 7.27 -10.24
CA PRO A 33 -6.27 6.01 -10.95
C PRO A 33 -4.92 5.86 -11.67
N GLY A 34 -4.38 4.65 -11.67
CA GLY A 34 -3.12 4.30 -12.31
C GLY A 34 -1.90 4.37 -11.39
N ILE A 35 -2.00 4.94 -10.19
CA ILE A 35 -0.89 4.94 -9.24
C ILE A 35 -0.68 3.56 -8.60
N LEU A 36 0.54 3.31 -8.13
CA LEU A 36 0.88 2.13 -7.34
C LEU A 36 0.72 2.42 -5.86
N ILE A 37 0.17 1.45 -5.14
CA ILE A 37 -0.08 1.50 -3.71
C ILE A 37 0.56 0.29 -3.05
N ASP A 38 1.44 0.55 -2.10
CA ASP A 38 2.08 -0.49 -1.31
C ASP A 38 1.19 -0.83 -0.11
N VAL A 39 0.54 -1.99 -0.17
CA VAL A 39 -0.41 -2.44 0.84
C VAL A 39 0.37 -2.96 2.05
N LEU A 40 0.17 -2.32 3.20
CA LEU A 40 0.80 -2.66 4.46
C LEU A 40 -0.05 -3.58 5.33
N SER A 41 -1.38 -3.41 5.28
CA SER A 41 -2.31 -4.18 6.09
C SER A 41 -3.63 -4.34 5.36
N LYS A 42 -4.30 -5.47 5.63
CA LYS A 42 -5.60 -5.82 5.06
C LYS A 42 -6.53 -6.20 6.20
N VAL A 43 -7.70 -5.57 6.29
CA VAL A 43 -8.73 -5.98 7.25
C VAL A 43 -9.87 -6.71 6.55
N ASP A 44 -10.53 -7.62 7.27
CA ASP A 44 -11.62 -8.46 6.75
C ASP A 44 -12.81 -7.65 6.20
N SER A 45 -13.01 -6.44 6.72
CA SER A 45 -14.03 -5.50 6.22
C SER A 45 -13.80 -5.01 4.78
N GLY A 46 -12.68 -5.37 4.15
CA GLY A 46 -12.35 -4.98 2.77
C GLY A 46 -11.55 -3.67 2.64
N TRP A 47 -11.14 -3.09 3.76
CA TRP A 47 -10.29 -1.90 3.80
C TRP A 47 -8.82 -2.28 3.92
N TRP A 48 -7.99 -1.66 3.10
CA TRP A 48 -6.54 -1.87 3.08
C TRP A 48 -5.83 -0.58 3.50
N LEU A 49 -4.75 -0.74 4.25
CA LEU A 49 -3.87 0.35 4.64
C LEU A 49 -2.66 0.32 3.73
N GLY A 50 -2.28 1.45 3.15
CA GLY A 50 -1.13 1.50 2.25
C GLY A 50 -0.56 2.88 2.01
N TRP A 51 0.53 2.89 1.27
CA TRP A 51 1.26 4.08 0.85
C TRP A 51 0.98 4.41 -0.61
N GLU A 52 0.63 5.65 -0.90
CA GLU A 52 0.60 6.14 -2.28
C GLU A 52 2.02 6.16 -2.88
N ASN A 53 2.12 5.91 -4.19
CA ASN A 53 3.36 5.93 -4.97
C ASN A 53 4.46 4.94 -4.53
N GLY A 54 4.13 3.97 -3.70
CA GLY A 54 5.06 2.92 -3.27
C GLY A 54 6.33 3.42 -2.59
N GLN A 55 6.31 4.63 -2.04
CA GLN A 55 7.41 5.17 -1.26
C GLN A 55 6.94 5.59 0.13
N SER A 56 7.51 4.90 1.13
CA SER A 56 7.61 5.42 2.49
C SER A 56 8.61 6.58 2.49
N THR A 57 8.22 7.73 1.95
CA THR A 57 9.00 8.95 2.15
C THR A 57 8.91 9.36 3.63
N PRO A 58 10.02 9.81 4.25
CA PRO A 58 9.99 10.26 5.63
C PRO A 58 9.04 11.46 5.76
N GLY A 59 7.92 11.27 6.46
CA GLY A 59 6.92 12.31 6.71
C GLY A 59 5.56 12.09 6.04
N SER A 60 5.44 11.15 5.10
CA SER A 60 4.11 10.70 4.68
C SER A 60 3.50 9.84 5.78
N ALA A 61 2.17 9.68 5.84
CA ALA A 61 1.45 8.70 6.67
C ALA A 61 0.67 7.69 5.78
N PRO A 62 0.55 6.41 6.18
CA PRO A 62 -0.23 5.45 5.42
C PRO A 62 -1.72 5.75 5.60
N GLY A 63 -2.52 5.47 4.58
CA GLY A 63 -3.96 5.75 4.60
C GLY A 63 -4.80 4.53 4.24
N TRP A 64 -6.04 4.56 4.70
CA TRP A 64 -7.05 3.53 4.45
C TRP A 64 -7.77 3.75 3.14
N PHE A 65 -8.01 2.67 2.42
CA PHE A 65 -8.79 2.68 1.19
C PHE A 65 -9.50 1.35 0.96
N PRO A 66 -10.64 1.36 0.24
CA PRO A 66 -11.35 0.15 -0.12
C PRO A 66 -10.57 -0.64 -1.18
N LYS A 67 -10.46 -1.95 -0.97
CA LYS A 67 -9.80 -2.84 -1.94
C LYS A 67 -10.48 -2.83 -3.31
N ASP A 68 -11.78 -2.56 -3.37
CA ASP A 68 -12.57 -2.56 -4.62
C ASP A 68 -12.16 -1.44 -5.59
N TYR A 69 -11.44 -0.42 -5.11
CA TYR A 69 -10.95 0.69 -5.93
C TYR A 69 -9.55 0.40 -6.50
N VAL A 70 -8.95 -0.72 -6.12
CA VAL A 70 -7.60 -1.09 -6.53
C VAL A 70 -7.56 -2.51 -7.07
N GLU A 71 -6.56 -2.80 -7.88
CA GLU A 71 -6.27 -4.14 -8.39
C GLU A 71 -4.93 -4.60 -7.83
N VAL A 72 -4.88 -5.79 -7.22
CA VAL A 72 -3.60 -6.36 -6.80
C VAL A 72 -2.80 -6.76 -8.03
N ILE A 73 -1.66 -6.09 -8.24
CA ILE A 73 -0.79 -6.35 -9.38
C ILE A 73 0.39 -7.25 -9.02
N GLU A 74 0.81 -7.25 -7.76
CA GLU A 74 1.94 -8.05 -7.28
C GLU A 74 1.66 -8.52 -5.87
N LEU A 75 1.43 -9.81 -5.69
CA LEU A 75 1.44 -10.42 -4.37
C LEU A 75 2.90 -10.59 -3.97
N GLN A 76 3.31 -9.97 -2.87
CA GLN A 76 4.63 -10.24 -2.29
C GLN A 76 4.54 -11.61 -1.62
N ASN A 77 4.60 -12.66 -2.45
CA ASN A 77 4.58 -14.04 -2.03
C ASN A 77 5.70 -14.20 -1.00
N PRO A 78 5.40 -14.59 0.26
CA PRO A 78 6.46 -14.97 1.17
C PRO A 78 7.10 -16.21 0.55
N MET A 79 8.23 -15.96 -0.11
CA MET A 79 9.23 -16.93 -0.51
C MET A 79 9.11 -18.20 0.33
N VAL A 80 8.75 -19.26 -0.38
CA VAL A 80 8.60 -20.62 0.13
C VAL A 80 9.83 -20.93 0.97
N ARG A 81 9.66 -21.10 2.28
CA ARG A 81 10.68 -21.76 3.10
C ARG A 81 10.39 -23.25 3.00
N HIS A 82 11.06 -23.89 2.04
CA HIS A 82 11.19 -25.34 1.96
C HIS A 82 11.96 -25.86 3.19
#